data_AF-A0A8T3VMJ5-F1
#
_entry.id   AF-A0A8T3VMJ5-F1
#
_cell.length_a   1.000
_cell.length_b   1.000
_cell.length_c   1.000
_cell.angle_alpha   90.00
_cell.angle_beta   90.00
_cell.angle_gamma   90.00
#
_symmetry.space_group_name_H-M   'P 1'
#
loop_
_entity.id
_entity.type
_entity.pdbx_description
1 polymer ?
#
loop_
_entity_poly.entity_id
_entity_poly.type
_entity_poly.pdbx_seq_one_letter_code
_entity_poly.pdbx_strand_id
1 'polypeptide(L)'
;MGINFRNYKTRNGNKVLIKPSKNSIQSFKDKVRALYRRVMYDRDFESFIIALNNLIRGTALYWRMTSAKKIFSKMDYFIINKNRKLLHRSYSKKSHKWIKGKHYKPSSNEEFKDKYLLTDPETGRQLIRMNWFRVKYNNYPLRYGVSPYNCDDWDYIEKIKFKPIINCLYV
;
A
#
# COMPACT_ATOMS: atom_id res chain seq x y z
N MET A 1 -17.93 -3.17 2.05
CA MET A 1 -17.55 -4.50 1.51
C MET A 1 -16.12 -4.49 0.96
N GLY A 2 -15.18 -5.13 1.66
CA GLY A 2 -13.74 -4.91 1.47
C GLY A 2 -12.97 -5.92 0.60
N ILE A 3 -13.43 -7.18 0.50
CA ILE A 3 -12.70 -8.29 -0.14
C ILE A 3 -13.68 -9.11 -1.01
N ASN A 4 -13.17 -9.72 -2.09
CA ASN A 4 -13.92 -10.59 -3.01
C ASN A 4 -13.26 -11.98 -3.09
N PHE A 5 -14.08 -13.03 -2.98
CA PHE A 5 -13.70 -14.43 -3.15
C PHE A 5 -14.20 -14.93 -4.51
N ARG A 6 -13.30 -15.44 -5.34
CA ARG A 6 -13.69 -16.04 -6.63
C ARG A 6 -12.89 -17.30 -6.90
N ASN A 7 -13.58 -18.34 -7.35
CA ASN A 7 -12.97 -19.57 -7.82
C ASN A 7 -12.53 -19.40 -9.28
N TYR A 8 -11.31 -19.80 -9.59
CA TYR A 8 -10.73 -19.75 -10.93
C TYR A 8 -10.31 -21.15 -11.37
N LYS A 9 -10.76 -21.58 -12.54
CA LYS A 9 -10.22 -22.78 -13.19
C LYS A 9 -8.79 -22.49 -13.64
N THR A 10 -7.85 -23.29 -13.14
CA THR A 10 -6.43 -23.22 -13.50
C THR A 10 -6.02 -24.55 -14.13
N ARG A 11 -4.85 -24.58 -14.78
CA ARG A 11 -4.28 -25.82 -15.36
C ARG A 11 -4.16 -26.97 -14.35
N ASN A 12 -3.95 -26.64 -13.07
CA ASN A 12 -3.79 -27.61 -11.98
C ASN A 12 -5.08 -27.76 -11.14
N GLY A 13 -6.24 -27.39 -11.70
CA GLY A 13 -7.53 -27.44 -11.01
C GLY A 13 -8.05 -26.08 -10.52
N ASN A 14 -9.09 -26.12 -9.70
CA ASN A 14 -9.78 -24.94 -9.20
C ASN A 14 -8.99 -24.25 -8.07
N LYS A 15 -8.79 -22.94 -8.18
CA LYS A 15 -8.10 -22.13 -7.17
C LYS A 15 -8.97 -20.94 -6.75
N VAL A 16 -9.25 -20.84 -5.46
CA VAL A 16 -9.91 -19.67 -4.89
C VAL A 16 -8.87 -18.56 -4.70
N LEU A 17 -9.11 -17.40 -5.31
CA LEU A 17 -8.28 -16.21 -5.10
C LEU A 17 -9.09 -15.16 -4.35
N ILE A 18 -8.53 -14.74 -3.22
CA ILE A 18 -9.01 -13.63 -2.41
C ILE A 18 -8.39 -12.36 -2.96
N LYS A 19 -9.20 -11.40 -3.40
CA LYS A 19 -8.72 -10.11 -3.94
C LYS A 19 -9.44 -8.94 -3.28
N PRO A 20 -8.82 -7.76 -3.16
CA PRO A 20 -9.53 -6.53 -2.82
C PRO A 20 -10.73 -6.32 -3.77
N SER A 21 -11.87 -5.93 -3.20
CA SER A 21 -13.07 -5.68 -4.01
C SER A 21 -12.88 -4.45 -4.90
N LYS A 22 -13.59 -4.38 -6.05
CA LYS A 22 -13.56 -3.21 -6.93
C LYS A 22 -13.96 -1.94 -6.18
N ASN A 23 -14.96 -2.03 -5.30
CA ASN A 23 -15.45 -0.92 -4.50
C ASN A 23 -14.41 -0.45 -3.47
N SER A 24 -13.68 -1.38 -2.85
CA SER A 24 -12.57 -1.07 -1.92
C SER A 24 -11.44 -0.32 -2.65
N ILE A 25 -11.07 -0.78 -3.84
CA ILE A 25 -10.07 -0.10 -4.68
C ILE A 25 -10.53 1.30 -5.08
N GLN A 26 -11.80 1.45 -5.46
CA GLN A 26 -12.36 2.74 -5.85
C GLN A 26 -12.41 3.70 -4.67
N SER A 27 -12.86 3.25 -3.49
CA SER A 27 -12.87 4.05 -2.26
C SER A 27 -11.48 4.56 -1.89
N PHE A 28 -10.44 3.72 -2.00
CA PHE A 28 -9.06 4.17 -1.82
C PHE A 28 -8.69 5.29 -2.79
N LYS A 29 -8.96 5.11 -4.09
CA LYS A 29 -8.71 6.14 -5.10
C LYS A 29 -9.46 7.43 -4.82
N ASP A 30 -10.69 7.36 -4.33
CA ASP A 30 -11.49 8.55 -4.00
C ASP A 30 -10.94 9.31 -2.80
N LYS A 31 -10.49 8.60 -1.76
CA LYS A 31 -9.77 9.20 -0.63
C LYS A 31 -8.47 9.86 -1.08
N VAL A 32 -7.68 9.18 -1.93
CA VAL A 32 -6.47 9.77 -2.52
C VAL A 32 -6.81 11.04 -3.31
N ARG A 33 -7.83 11.00 -4.19
CA ARG A 33 -8.27 12.19 -4.94
C ARG A 33 -8.68 13.33 -4.02
N ALA A 34 -9.35 13.05 -2.91
CA ALA A 34 -9.74 14.06 -1.93
C ALA A 34 -8.52 14.73 -1.29
N LEU A 35 -7.49 13.96 -0.91
CA LEU A 35 -6.22 14.52 -0.41
C LEU A 35 -5.54 15.42 -1.44
N TYR A 36 -5.49 14.99 -2.71
CA TYR A 36 -4.94 15.83 -3.79
C TYR A 36 -5.75 17.11 -4.04
N ARG A 37 -7.07 17.08 -3.86
CA ARG A 37 -7.88 18.30 -3.95
C ARG A 37 -7.55 19.25 -2.80
N ARG A 38 -7.46 18.74 -1.57
CA ARG A 38 -7.14 19.54 -0.38
C ARG A 38 -5.79 20.26 -0.52
N VAL A 39 -4.72 19.55 -0.84
CA VAL A 39 -3.37 20.15 -0.98
C VAL A 39 -3.28 21.19 -2.09
N MET A 40 -4.14 21.11 -3.11
CA MET A 40 -4.20 22.15 -4.16
C MET A 40 -4.68 23.50 -3.62
N TYR A 41 -5.53 23.49 -2.59
CA TYR A 41 -6.02 24.70 -1.94
C TYR A 41 -5.09 25.14 -0.81
N ASP A 42 -4.76 24.22 0.09
CA ASP A 42 -4.06 24.58 1.35
C ASP A 42 -2.55 24.77 1.17
N ARG A 43 -1.98 24.24 0.08
CA ARG A 43 -0.53 24.27 -0.27
C ARG A 43 0.41 23.66 0.78
N ASP A 44 -0.12 23.06 1.84
CA ASP A 44 0.63 22.33 2.86
C ASP A 44 1.05 20.94 2.34
N PHE A 45 2.32 20.82 1.98
CA PHE A 45 2.90 19.59 1.42
C PHE A 45 3.26 18.57 2.50
N GLU A 46 3.60 19.03 3.70
CA GLU A 46 4.00 18.21 4.83
C GLU A 46 2.80 17.37 5.31
N SER A 47 1.69 18.03 5.65
CA SER A 47 0.48 17.35 6.10
C SER A 47 -0.11 16.46 5.01
N PHE A 48 0.01 16.86 3.75
CA PHE A 48 -0.40 16.05 2.62
C PHE A 48 0.37 14.73 2.53
N ILE A 49 1.70 14.75 2.66
CA ILE A 49 2.53 13.54 2.64
C ILE A 49 2.20 12.64 3.84
N ILE A 50 2.03 13.20 5.05
CA ILE A 50 1.63 12.42 6.23
C ILE A 50 0.30 11.71 5.98
N ALA A 51 -0.73 12.46 5.57
CA ALA A 51 -2.07 11.93 5.37
C ALA A 51 -2.08 10.84 4.28
N LEU A 52 -1.34 11.07 3.18
CA LEU A 52 -1.24 10.09 2.10
C LEU A 52 -0.46 8.84 2.54
N ASN A 53 0.63 8.98 3.30
CA ASN A 53 1.38 7.87 3.88
C ASN A 53 0.51 7.02 4.81
N ASN A 54 -0.26 7.66 5.70
CA ASN A 54 -1.17 6.96 6.61
C ASN A 54 -2.26 6.18 5.85
N LEU A 55 -2.83 6.80 4.81
CA LEU A 55 -3.81 6.14 3.95
C LEU A 55 -3.21 4.94 3.20
N ILE A 56 -2.01 5.09 2.62
CA ILE A 56 -1.30 4.00 1.94
C ILE A 56 -1.00 2.87 2.94
N ARG A 57 -0.46 3.19 4.12
CA ARG A 57 -0.09 2.21 5.13
C ARG A 57 -1.29 1.41 5.62
N GLY A 58 -2.36 2.10 6.03
CA GLY A 58 -3.57 1.43 6.53
C GLY A 58 -4.20 0.51 5.48
N THR A 59 -4.30 0.98 4.24
CA THR A 59 -4.88 0.16 3.15
C THR A 59 -3.97 -0.98 2.70
N ALA A 60 -2.65 -0.77 2.67
CA ALA A 60 -1.70 -1.83 2.36
C ALA A 60 -1.73 -2.94 3.41
N LEU A 61 -1.77 -2.58 4.69
CA LEU A 61 -1.87 -3.55 5.79
C LEU A 61 -3.17 -4.35 5.73
N TYR A 62 -4.29 -3.71 5.38
CA TYR A 62 -5.56 -4.39 5.19
C TYR A 62 -5.55 -5.35 3.98
N TRP A 63 -5.00 -4.91 2.84
CA TRP A 63 -4.97 -5.72 1.62
C TRP A 63 -3.86 -6.78 1.58
N ARG A 64 -2.84 -6.70 2.45
CA ARG A 64 -1.66 -7.61 2.39
C ARG A 64 -2.01 -9.09 2.55
N MET A 65 -3.15 -9.41 3.18
CA MET A 65 -3.63 -10.78 3.37
C MET A 65 -4.30 -11.36 2.12
N THR A 66 -4.55 -10.52 1.12
CA THR A 66 -5.20 -10.89 -0.13
C THR A 66 -4.18 -10.92 -1.28
N SER A 67 -4.57 -11.48 -2.42
CA SER A 67 -3.76 -11.47 -3.65
C SER A 67 -3.68 -10.07 -4.28
N ALA A 68 -3.00 -9.14 -3.60
CA ALA A 68 -3.02 -7.71 -3.90
C ALA A 68 -1.74 -7.17 -4.55
N LYS A 69 -0.71 -7.99 -4.81
CA LYS A 69 0.59 -7.48 -5.34
C LYS A 69 0.43 -6.67 -6.63
N LYS A 70 -0.34 -7.18 -7.59
CA LYS A 70 -0.68 -6.45 -8.84
C LYS A 70 -1.48 -5.17 -8.59
N ILE A 71 -2.30 -5.14 -7.54
CA ILE A 71 -3.11 -3.98 -7.18
C ILE A 71 -2.24 -2.91 -6.54
N PHE A 72 -1.27 -3.29 -5.69
CA PHE A 72 -0.30 -2.36 -5.10
C PHE A 72 0.47 -1.61 -6.19
N SER A 73 1.03 -2.33 -7.17
CA SER A 73 1.72 -1.68 -8.30
C SER A 73 0.82 -0.73 -9.10
N LYS A 74 -0.46 -1.09 -9.30
CA LYS A 74 -1.44 -0.21 -9.96
C LYS A 74 -1.77 1.03 -9.13
N MET A 75 -1.83 0.91 -7.80
CA MET A 75 -2.10 2.04 -6.91
C MET A 75 -0.91 2.99 -6.84
N ASP A 76 0.31 2.44 -6.78
CA ASP A 76 1.54 3.24 -6.84
C ASP A 76 1.61 4.02 -8.15
N TYR A 77 1.35 3.37 -9.30
CA TYR A 77 1.32 4.07 -10.59
C TYR A 77 0.28 5.20 -10.61
N PHE A 78 -0.91 4.95 -10.05
CA PHE A 78 -1.96 5.98 -9.94
C PHE A 78 -1.51 7.18 -9.11
N ILE A 79 -0.86 6.95 -7.97
CA ILE A 79 -0.33 7.99 -7.08
C ILE A 79 0.82 8.74 -7.75
N ILE A 80 1.77 8.05 -8.40
CA ILE A 80 2.88 8.68 -9.12
C ILE A 80 2.35 9.62 -10.21
N ASN A 81 1.37 9.18 -10.99
CA ASN A 81 0.76 10.02 -12.02
C ASN A 81 0.08 11.25 -11.42
N LYS A 82 -0.61 11.09 -10.28
CA LYS A 82 -1.24 12.21 -9.57
C LYS A 82 -0.21 13.18 -8.99
N ASN A 83 0.90 12.70 -8.44
CA ASN A 83 2.03 13.52 -7.98
C ASN A 83 2.60 14.36 -9.12
N ARG A 84 2.86 13.75 -10.29
CA ARG A 84 3.36 14.48 -11.46
C ARG A 84 2.39 15.59 -11.84
N LYS A 85 1.10 15.28 -11.97
CA LYS A 85 0.07 16.29 -12.31
C LYS A 85 -0.04 17.39 -11.26
N LEU A 86 0.02 17.05 -9.97
CA LEU A 86 0.02 18.02 -8.87
C LEU A 86 1.19 18.99 -9.01
N LEU A 87 2.41 18.48 -9.08
CA LEU A 87 3.61 19.32 -9.16
C LEU A 87 3.63 20.19 -10.43
N HIS A 88 3.27 19.63 -11.59
CA HIS A 88 3.18 20.40 -12.83
C HIS A 88 2.15 21.52 -12.77
N ARG A 89 1.01 21.30 -12.09
CA ARG A 89 0.00 22.33 -11.90
C ARG A 89 0.43 23.37 -10.86
N SER A 90 1.01 22.95 -9.75
CA SER A 90 1.45 23.82 -8.67
C SER A 90 2.64 24.71 -9.05
N TYR A 91 3.50 24.24 -9.96
CA TYR A 91 4.72 24.90 -10.41
C TYR A 91 4.72 25.08 -11.94
N SER A 92 3.65 25.62 -12.51
CA SER A 92 3.48 25.78 -13.97
C SER A 92 4.58 26.61 -14.65
N LYS A 93 5.18 27.56 -13.93
CA LYS A 93 6.29 28.41 -14.42
C LYS A 93 7.67 27.77 -14.29
N LYS A 94 7.79 26.58 -13.70
CA LYS A 94 9.08 25.92 -13.45
C LYS A 94 9.30 24.76 -14.42
N SER A 95 10.54 24.55 -14.83
CA SER A 95 10.90 23.47 -15.76
C SER A 95 10.73 22.10 -15.10
N HIS A 96 10.52 21.06 -15.92
CA HIS A 96 10.43 19.68 -15.42
C HIS A 96 11.70 19.25 -14.67
N LYS A 97 12.88 19.71 -15.13
CA LYS A 97 14.17 19.45 -14.45
C LYS A 97 14.20 20.04 -13.04
N TRP A 98 13.69 21.26 -12.86
CA TRP A 98 13.62 21.91 -11.56
C TRP A 98 12.67 21.17 -10.61
N ILE A 99 11.47 20.81 -11.10
CA ILE A 99 10.48 20.05 -10.32
C ILE A 99 11.09 18.71 -9.88
N LYS A 100 11.76 18.01 -10.81
CA LYS A 100 12.43 16.74 -10.53
C LYS A 100 13.52 16.89 -9.47
N GLY A 101 14.42 17.85 -9.64
CA GLY A 101 15.54 18.07 -8.72
C GLY A 101 15.10 18.48 -7.31
N LYS A 102 14.00 19.24 -7.21
CA LYS A 102 13.48 19.73 -5.93
C LYS A 102 12.64 18.68 -5.19
N HIS A 103 11.67 18.05 -5.85
CA HIS A 103 10.65 17.21 -5.20
C HIS A 103 10.85 15.71 -5.36
N TYR A 104 11.77 15.25 -6.21
CA TYR A 104 12.04 13.82 -6.35
C TYR A 104 13.43 13.47 -5.86
N LYS A 105 13.50 12.71 -4.76
CA LYS A 105 14.74 12.24 -4.15
C LYS A 105 14.79 10.71 -4.12
N PRO A 106 16.00 10.12 -4.04
CA PRO A 106 16.12 8.71 -3.71
C PRO A 106 15.54 8.43 -2.32
N SER A 107 15.08 7.20 -2.13
CA SER A 107 14.63 6.68 -0.84
C SER A 107 15.72 6.85 0.22
N SER A 108 15.33 7.36 1.38
CA SER A 108 16.19 7.34 2.57
C SER A 108 16.31 5.95 3.18
N ASN A 109 15.35 5.06 2.90
CA ASN A 109 15.39 3.69 3.40
C ASN A 109 16.22 2.82 2.45
N GLU A 110 17.32 2.26 2.98
CA GLU A 110 18.26 1.41 2.25
C GLU A 110 17.63 0.10 1.74
N GLU A 111 16.61 -0.41 2.43
CA GLU A 111 15.88 -1.62 2.00
C GLU A 111 15.17 -1.41 0.65
N PHE A 112 14.75 -0.18 0.37
CA PHE A 112 13.96 0.15 -0.81
C PHE A 112 14.74 1.12 -1.70
N LYS A 113 15.45 0.60 -2.70
CA LYS A 113 16.28 1.39 -3.65
C LYS A 113 15.47 2.17 -4.70
N ASP A 114 14.44 2.88 -4.26
CA ASP A 114 13.60 3.71 -5.11
C ASP A 114 14.31 5.04 -5.44
N LYS A 115 14.52 5.32 -6.73
CA LYS A 115 15.27 6.53 -7.18
C LYS A 115 14.45 7.82 -7.17
N TYR A 116 13.13 7.69 -7.27
CA TYR A 116 12.22 8.82 -7.47
C TYR A 116 11.02 8.72 -6.53
N LEU A 117 11.21 9.16 -5.29
CA LEU A 117 10.14 9.35 -4.32
C LEU A 117 9.76 10.81 -4.24
N LEU A 118 8.47 11.06 -4.05
CA LEU A 118 8.02 12.40 -3.74
C LEU A 118 8.53 12.76 -2.35
N THR A 119 9.21 13.89 -2.27
CA THR A 119 9.83 14.39 -1.06
C THR A 119 9.43 15.84 -0.86
N ASP A 120 9.07 16.18 0.36
CA ASP A 120 8.91 17.56 0.77
C ASP A 120 10.29 18.25 0.82
N PRO A 121 10.53 19.35 0.08
CA PRO A 121 11.82 20.01 0.07
C PRO A 121 12.18 20.68 1.40
N GLU A 122 11.19 21.02 2.22
CA GLU A 122 11.39 21.75 3.49
C GLU A 122 11.62 20.77 4.65
N THR A 123 10.70 19.83 4.85
CA THR A 123 10.81 18.86 5.96
C THR A 123 11.57 17.58 5.62
N GLY A 124 11.87 17.34 4.35
CA GLY A 124 12.53 16.11 3.89
C GLY A 124 11.64 14.86 3.94
N ARG A 125 10.36 14.97 4.32
CA ARG A 125 9.47 13.81 4.43
C ARG A 125 9.22 13.17 3.08
N GLN A 126 9.29 11.84 3.04
CA GLN A 126 9.15 11.07 1.82
C GLN A 126 7.84 10.28 1.77
N LEU A 127 7.29 10.17 0.58
CA LEU A 127 6.12 9.35 0.32
C LEU A 127 6.50 7.86 0.27
N ILE A 128 5.78 7.01 1.01
CA ILE A 128 5.96 5.56 0.95
C ILE A 128 5.28 4.96 -0.28
N ARG A 129 5.77 3.82 -0.77
CA ARG A 129 5.08 3.04 -1.79
C ARG A 129 4.27 1.90 -1.18
N MET A 130 3.12 1.62 -1.78
CA MET A 130 2.28 0.49 -1.41
C MET A 130 2.96 -0.85 -1.76
N ASN A 131 3.76 -0.90 -2.83
CA ASN A 131 4.46 -2.12 -3.27
C ASN A 131 5.58 -2.59 -2.30
N TRP A 132 6.04 -1.73 -1.39
CA TRP A 132 7.01 -2.09 -0.35
C TRP A 132 6.44 -3.05 0.69
N PHE A 133 5.12 -3.01 0.89
CA PHE A 133 4.45 -3.93 1.78
C PHE A 133 4.48 -5.35 1.21
N ARG A 134 5.07 -6.27 1.97
CA ARG A 134 5.08 -7.69 1.64
C ARG A 134 3.66 -8.24 1.73
N VAL A 135 3.13 -8.70 0.59
CA VAL A 135 1.87 -9.46 0.56
C VAL A 135 2.13 -10.80 1.23
N LYS A 136 1.39 -11.08 2.30
CA LYS A 136 1.48 -12.34 3.04
C LYS A 136 0.34 -13.24 2.60
N TYR A 137 0.68 -14.38 2.03
CA TYR A 137 -0.28 -15.46 1.80
C TYR A 137 -0.28 -16.35 3.03
N ASN A 138 -1.46 -16.76 3.50
CA ASN A 138 -1.52 -17.88 4.42
C ASN A 138 -1.18 -19.13 3.61
N ASN A 139 0.02 -19.68 3.84
CA ASN A 139 0.46 -20.91 3.16
C ASN A 139 -0.21 -22.15 3.76
N TYR A 140 -0.81 -22.02 4.94
CA TYR A 140 -1.55 -23.07 5.63
C TYR A 140 -3.05 -22.82 5.45
N PRO A 141 -3.75 -23.65 4.65
CA PRO A 141 -5.20 -23.60 4.56
C PRO A 141 -5.77 -24.05 5.90
N LEU A 142 -6.72 -23.30 6.47
CA LEU A 142 -7.49 -23.75 7.65
C LEU A 142 -8.22 -25.04 7.30
N ARG A 143 -7.90 -26.12 8.02
CA ARG A 143 -8.59 -27.41 7.86
C ARG A 143 -9.95 -27.32 8.55
N TYR A 144 -10.96 -27.90 7.91
CA TYR A 144 -12.27 -28.08 8.53
C TYR A 144 -12.13 -29.03 9.73
N GLY A 145 -12.79 -28.71 10.85
CA GLY A 145 -12.74 -29.52 12.09
C GLY A 145 -11.65 -29.12 13.09
N VAL A 146 -10.73 -28.22 12.73
CA VAL A 146 -9.69 -27.71 13.64
C VAL A 146 -10.28 -26.70 14.61
N SER A 147 -10.10 -26.94 15.91
CA SER A 147 -10.59 -26.05 16.97
C SER A 147 -9.44 -25.61 17.90
N PRO A 148 -9.31 -24.31 18.24
CA PRO A 148 -8.36 -23.84 19.26
C PRO A 148 -8.52 -24.47 20.63
N TYR A 149 -9.69 -25.06 20.89
CA TYR A 149 -10.04 -25.69 22.15
C TYR A 149 -9.72 -27.19 22.19
N ASN A 150 -9.29 -27.77 21.07
CA ASN A 150 -8.83 -29.16 21.02
C ASN A 150 -7.30 -29.19 21.13
N CYS A 151 -6.76 -29.94 22.10
CA CYS A 151 -5.31 -30.00 22.34
C CYS A 151 -4.55 -30.69 21.20
N ASP A 152 -5.18 -31.65 20.50
CA ASP A 152 -4.59 -32.37 19.37
C ASP A 152 -4.30 -31.45 18.17
N ASP A 153 -5.01 -30.32 18.09
CA ASP A 153 -4.88 -29.34 17.02
C ASP A 153 -3.80 -28.27 17.31
N TRP A 154 -3.23 -28.23 18.51
CA TRP A 154 -2.34 -27.14 18.94
C TRP A 154 -1.08 -27.03 18.09
N ASP A 155 -0.46 -28.15 17.72
CA ASP A 155 0.72 -28.19 16.84
C ASP A 155 0.44 -27.60 15.45
N TYR A 156 -0.76 -27.82 14.93
CA TYR A 156 -1.18 -27.29 13.65
C TYR A 156 -1.52 -25.79 13.75
N ILE A 157 -2.19 -25.38 14.82
CA ILE A 157 -2.54 -23.98 15.09
C ILE A 157 -1.27 -23.15 15.34
N GLU A 158 -0.28 -23.68 16.03
CA GLU A 158 0.99 -22.98 16.28
C GLU A 158 1.79 -22.72 15.00
N LYS A 159 1.73 -23.65 14.03
CA LYS A 159 2.29 -23.44 12.68
C LYS A 159 1.56 -22.36 11.88
N ILE A 160 0.28 -22.11 12.20
CA ILE A 160 -0.52 -21.01 11.62
C ILE A 160 -0.26 -19.67 12.32
N LYS A 161 0.06 -19.67 13.62
CA LYS A 161 0.24 -18.45 14.42
C LYS A 161 1.24 -17.52 13.72
N PHE A 162 0.78 -16.31 13.39
CA PHE A 162 1.57 -15.30 12.70
C PHE A 162 2.71 -14.82 13.60
N LYS A 163 3.98 -15.08 13.23
CA LYS A 163 5.10 -14.27 13.75
C LYS A 163 4.97 -12.83 13.24
N PRO A 164 4.81 -11.81 14.12
CA PRO A 164 4.88 -10.42 13.68
C PRO A 164 6.30 -10.15 13.15
N ILE A 165 6.41 -9.52 11.98
CA ILE A 165 7.71 -9.11 11.41
C ILE A 165 8.12 -7.71 11.91
N ILE A 166 7.21 -7.02 12.61
CA ILE A 166 7.46 -5.69 13.14
C ILE A 166 7.36 -5.83 14.65
N ASN A 167 8.51 -5.94 15.34
CA ASN A 167 8.58 -5.49 16.73
C ASN A 167 8.03 -4.07 16.74
N CYS A 168 7.12 -3.76 17.67
CA CYS A 168 6.51 -2.44 17.83
C CYS A 168 7.56 -1.33 17.56
N LEU A 169 7.40 -0.61 16.44
CA LEU A 169 8.23 0.56 16.11
C LEU A 169 7.64 1.84 16.76
N TYR A 170 6.89 1.68 17.83
CA TYR A 170 6.57 2.75 18.78
C TYR A 170 7.12 2.31 20.12
N VAL A 171 8.35 2.74 20.38
CA VAL A 171 8.87 3.09 21.71
C VAL A 171 9.02 4.60 21.70
#